data_AF-A0A4Q4MPC3-F1
#
_entry.id   AF-A0A4Q4MPC3-F1
#
_cell.length_a   1.000
_cell.length_b   1.000
_cell.length_c   1.000
_cell.angle_alpha   90.00
_cell.angle_beta   90.00
_cell.angle_gamma   90.00
#
_symmetry.space_group_name_H-M   'P 1'
#
loop_
_entity.id
_entity.type
_entity.pdbx_description
1 polymer ?
#
loop_
_entity_poly.entity_id
_entity_poly.type
_entity_poly.pdbx_seq_one_letter_code
_entity_poly.pdbx_strand_id
1 'polypeptide(L)'
;MSFKALSCKVVLTCTHSRAPAQPQVEHASDDSVHSLVDVDSPHISSVPSDYESQEIKTDTQAERIEREEEIKEEVKNVKERAAAKKDAAKEKVKKNADNPVVLSNAVGLAVVGGIVGFGAYRQYVRGELTGKVVTAWAAVIGLFGVGDYYVSQYFFKRNPPK
;
A
#
# COMPACT_ATOMS: atom_id res chain seq x y z
N MET A 1 49.53 33.90 3.61
CA MET A 1 49.47 32.66 2.81
C MET A 1 48.14 32.65 2.08
N SER A 2 48.22 32.69 0.74
CA SER A 2 47.14 33.12 -0.15
C SER A 2 46.23 31.94 -0.55
N PHE A 3 44.96 31.97 -0.17
CA PHE A 3 43.96 31.03 -0.69
C PHE A 3 43.54 31.45 -2.10
N LYS A 4 43.97 30.66 -3.08
CA LYS A 4 43.68 30.88 -4.51
C LYS A 4 42.29 30.31 -4.80
N ALA A 5 41.31 31.19 -4.98
CA ALA A 5 39.95 30.81 -5.37
C ALA A 5 39.96 30.17 -6.77
N LEU A 6 39.61 28.89 -6.87
CA LEU A 6 39.31 28.24 -8.14
C LEU A 6 37.90 28.64 -8.56
N SER A 7 37.81 29.63 -9.44
CA SER A 7 36.58 29.99 -10.14
C SER A 7 36.25 28.89 -11.15
N CYS A 8 35.27 28.05 -10.83
CA CYS A 8 34.68 27.10 -11.78
C CYS A 8 33.94 27.88 -12.88
N LYS A 9 34.54 27.94 -14.07
CA LYS A 9 33.96 28.57 -15.27
C LYS A 9 32.92 27.61 -15.86
N VAL A 10 31.65 27.81 -15.50
CA VAL A 10 30.53 27.14 -16.18
C VAL A 10 30.39 27.76 -17.57
N VAL A 11 30.84 27.05 -18.60
CA VAL A 11 30.59 27.41 -20.00
C VAL A 11 29.19 26.92 -20.35
N LEU A 12 28.19 27.80 -20.22
CA LEU A 12 26.86 27.61 -20.80
C LEU A 12 26.93 27.93 -22.30
N THR A 13 27.05 26.89 -23.13
CA THR A 13 26.73 27.03 -24.56
C THR A 13 25.22 26.96 -24.73
N CYS A 14 24.55 28.12 -24.72
CA CYS A 14 23.16 28.24 -25.17
C CYS A 14 23.10 28.13 -26.70
N THR A 15 23.15 26.91 -27.24
CA THR A 15 22.64 26.67 -28.60
C THR A 15 21.11 26.63 -28.51
N HIS A 16 20.46 27.70 -28.96
CA HIS A 16 19.02 27.76 -29.13
C HIS A 16 18.59 26.74 -30.19
N SER A 17 18.28 25.51 -29.76
CA SER A 17 17.63 24.52 -30.62
C SER A 17 16.17 24.93 -30.76
N ARG A 18 15.81 25.61 -31.85
CA ARG A 18 14.41 25.75 -32.23
C ARG A 18 13.83 24.37 -32.48
N ALA A 19 12.61 24.13 -32.01
CA ALA A 19 11.87 22.92 -32.36
C ALA A 19 11.75 22.82 -33.90
N PRO A 20 11.89 21.62 -34.49
CA PRO A 20 11.66 21.43 -35.91
C PRO A 20 10.22 21.86 -36.27
N ALA A 21 10.04 22.40 -37.48
CA ALA A 21 8.72 22.76 -37.96
C ALA A 21 7.80 21.54 -37.95
N GLN A 22 6.55 21.72 -37.50
CA GLN A 22 5.54 20.67 -37.48
C GLN A 22 5.33 20.18 -38.91
N PRO A 23 5.30 18.86 -39.18
CA PRO A 23 4.99 18.35 -40.50
C PRO A 23 3.57 18.81 -40.88
N GLN A 24 3.43 19.46 -42.03
CA GLN A 24 2.13 19.82 -42.58
C GLN A 24 1.50 18.57 -43.21
N VAL A 25 0.29 18.24 -42.79
CA VAL A 25 -0.54 17.21 -43.43
C VAL A 25 -1.19 17.85 -44.66
N GLU A 26 -0.91 17.34 -45.85
CA GLU A 26 -1.66 17.73 -47.06
C GLU A 26 -3.10 17.23 -46.92
N HIS A 27 -4.04 18.16 -46.80
CA HIS A 27 -5.46 17.85 -46.89
C HIS A 27 -5.79 17.67 -48.37
N ALA A 28 -5.90 16.42 -48.82
CA ALA A 28 -6.50 16.13 -50.12
C ALA A 28 -7.97 16.57 -50.07
N SER A 29 -8.37 17.45 -50.98
CA SER A 29 -9.73 18.04 -51.08
C SER A 29 -10.85 17.03 -51.38
N ASP A 30 -10.57 15.73 -51.30
CA ASP A 30 -11.50 14.62 -51.58
C ASP A 30 -11.80 13.77 -50.32
N ASP A 31 -11.57 14.32 -49.12
CA ASP A 31 -12.08 13.76 -47.85
C ASP A 31 -13.63 13.84 -47.84
N SER A 32 -14.22 12.88 -48.53
CA SER A 32 -15.65 12.70 -48.69
C SER A 32 -16.27 12.39 -47.33
N VAL A 33 -16.80 13.41 -46.64
CA VAL A 33 -17.61 13.30 -45.40
C VAL A 33 -18.90 12.50 -45.57
N HIS A 34 -19.09 11.83 -46.71
CA HIS A 34 -20.32 11.14 -47.07
C HIS A 34 -20.51 9.81 -46.33
N SER A 35 -19.44 9.26 -45.71
CA SER A 35 -19.53 8.14 -44.77
C SER A 35 -19.73 8.58 -43.31
N LEU A 36 -19.92 9.88 -43.05
CA LEU A 36 -20.29 10.41 -41.73
C LEU A 36 -21.82 10.40 -41.53
N VAL A 37 -22.47 9.36 -42.05
CA VAL A 37 -23.84 8.98 -41.69
C VAL A 37 -23.71 7.66 -40.96
N ASP A 38 -23.27 7.72 -39.71
CA ASP A 38 -23.50 6.64 -38.76
C ASP A 38 -24.19 7.23 -37.54
N VAL A 39 -25.51 7.35 -37.65
CA VAL A 39 -26.36 7.53 -36.48
C VAL A 39 -27.67 6.77 -36.71
N ASP A 40 -27.57 5.45 -36.90
CA ASP A 40 -28.59 4.59 -36.31
C ASP A 40 -28.50 4.83 -34.80
N SER A 41 -29.21 5.85 -34.29
CA SER A 41 -29.33 6.10 -32.85
C SER A 41 -29.93 4.84 -32.25
N PRO A 42 -29.14 3.97 -31.60
CA PRO A 42 -29.72 2.79 -31.01
C PRO A 42 -30.51 3.30 -29.83
N HIS A 43 -31.84 3.11 -29.89
CA HIS A 43 -32.77 3.11 -28.78
C HIS A 43 -32.51 4.19 -27.73
N ILE A 44 -33.33 5.25 -27.71
CA ILE A 44 -33.34 6.19 -26.58
C ILE A 44 -33.51 5.36 -25.30
N SER A 45 -32.42 5.19 -24.56
CA SER A 45 -32.47 4.50 -23.27
C SER A 45 -33.11 5.53 -22.36
N SER A 46 -34.44 5.55 -22.36
CA SER A 46 -35.20 6.33 -21.41
C SER A 46 -34.73 5.87 -20.05
N VAL A 47 -34.03 6.76 -19.36
CA VAL A 47 -33.65 6.56 -17.97
C VAL A 47 -34.88 6.03 -17.23
N PRO A 48 -34.80 4.89 -16.54
CA PRO A 48 -35.93 4.32 -15.83
C PRO A 48 -36.59 5.37 -14.95
N SER A 49 -37.92 5.39 -14.86
CA SER A 49 -38.65 6.35 -14.03
C SER A 49 -38.19 6.36 -12.57
N ASP A 50 -37.62 5.25 -12.12
CA ASP A 50 -37.13 5.04 -10.76
C ASP A 50 -35.67 5.49 -10.56
N TYR A 51 -35.03 6.14 -11.54
CA TYR A 51 -33.64 6.59 -11.42
C TYR A 51 -33.42 7.63 -10.32
N GLU A 52 -34.41 8.50 -10.08
CA GLU A 52 -34.31 9.52 -9.02
C GLU A 52 -34.44 8.92 -7.62
N SER A 53 -35.22 7.85 -7.46
CA SER A 53 -35.48 7.19 -6.17
C SER A 53 -34.43 6.13 -5.80
N GLN A 54 -33.58 5.69 -6.74
CA GLN A 54 -32.49 4.76 -6.48
C GLN A 54 -31.36 5.39 -5.65
N GLU A 55 -30.97 4.69 -4.57
CA GLU A 55 -29.85 5.08 -3.71
C GLU A 55 -28.48 4.90 -4.41
N ILE A 56 -28.39 3.91 -5.31
CA ILE A 56 -27.20 3.62 -6.12
C ILE A 56 -27.59 3.75 -7.60
N LYS A 57 -27.09 4.79 -8.27
CA LYS A 57 -27.55 5.18 -9.62
C LYS A 57 -26.70 4.61 -10.76
N THR A 58 -25.56 4.04 -10.44
CA THR A 58 -24.58 3.56 -11.41
C THR A 58 -23.90 2.30 -10.89
N ASP A 59 -23.62 1.35 -11.77
CA ASP A 59 -22.95 0.09 -11.42
C ASP A 59 -21.58 0.32 -10.75
N THR A 60 -20.87 1.38 -11.15
CA THR A 60 -19.58 1.78 -10.55
C THR A 60 -19.70 2.27 -9.10
N GLN A 61 -20.85 2.82 -8.72
CA GLN A 61 -21.14 3.18 -7.32
C GLN A 61 -21.49 1.93 -6.51
N ALA A 62 -22.23 0.99 -7.10
CA ALA A 62 -22.53 -0.30 -6.47
C ALA A 62 -21.24 -1.06 -6.14
N GLU A 63 -20.35 -1.19 -7.12
CA GLU A 63 -19.07 -1.90 -6.96
C GLU A 63 -18.19 -1.25 -5.88
N ARG A 64 -18.24 0.09 -5.73
CA ARG A 64 -17.51 0.79 -4.68
C ARG A 64 -18.06 0.48 -3.29
N ILE A 65 -19.39 0.45 -3.15
CA ILE A 65 -20.07 0.17 -1.88
C ILE A 65 -19.82 -1.29 -1.47
N GLU A 66 -19.97 -2.24 -2.39
CA GLU A 66 -19.70 -3.66 -2.11
C GLU A 66 -18.26 -3.87 -1.61
N ARG A 67 -17.28 -3.22 -2.24
CA ARG A 67 -15.89 -3.29 -1.82
C ARG A 67 -15.65 -2.66 -0.45
N GLU A 68 -16.29 -1.52 -0.16
CA GLU A 68 -16.18 -0.87 1.15
C GLU A 68 -16.84 -1.69 2.26
N GLU A 69 -17.95 -2.36 1.97
CA GLU A 69 -18.63 -3.28 2.89
C GLU A 69 -17.82 -4.55 3.14
N GLU A 70 -17.25 -5.17 2.10
CA GLU A 70 -16.35 -6.32 2.23
C GLU A 70 -15.17 -5.99 3.13
N ILE A 71 -14.48 -4.87 2.87
CA ILE A 71 -13.36 -4.41 3.70
C ILE A 71 -13.82 -4.16 5.14
N LYS A 72 -15.01 -3.57 5.34
CA LYS A 72 -15.55 -3.30 6.67
C LYS A 72 -15.86 -4.58 7.44
N GLU A 73 -16.44 -5.58 6.79
CA GLU A 73 -16.71 -6.90 7.38
C GLU A 73 -15.42 -7.68 7.67
N GLU A 74 -14.41 -7.60 6.80
CA GLU A 74 -13.09 -8.16 7.05
C GLU A 74 -12.41 -7.49 8.25
N VAL A 75 -12.43 -6.17 8.33
CA VAL A 75 -11.86 -5.41 9.45
C VAL A 75 -12.56 -5.76 10.76
N LYS A 76 -13.90 -5.89 10.76
CA LYS A 76 -14.65 -6.35 11.94
C LYS A 76 -14.21 -7.76 12.36
N ASN A 77 -14.18 -8.71 11.43
CA ASN A 77 -13.74 -10.08 11.69
C ASN A 77 -12.31 -10.14 12.25
N VAL A 78 -11.39 -9.38 11.66
CA VAL A 78 -10.00 -9.30 12.12
C VAL A 78 -9.94 -8.70 13.53
N LYS A 79 -10.70 -7.65 13.80
CA LYS A 79 -10.76 -6.99 15.12
C LYS A 79 -11.32 -7.92 16.19
N GLU A 80 -12.39 -8.64 15.92
CA GLU A 80 -12.99 -9.61 16.84
C GLU A 80 -12.05 -10.77 17.13
N ARG A 81 -11.43 -11.35 16.08
CA ARG A 81 -10.42 -12.39 16.23
C ARG A 81 -9.20 -11.88 17.01
N ALA A 82 -8.77 -10.65 16.78
CA ALA A 82 -7.66 -10.03 17.51
C ALA A 82 -8.01 -9.81 18.99
N ALA A 83 -9.25 -9.39 19.30
CA ALA A 83 -9.73 -9.24 20.68
C ALA A 83 -9.73 -10.59 21.40
N ALA A 84 -10.32 -11.63 20.81
CA ALA A 84 -10.34 -12.98 21.37
C ALA A 84 -8.91 -13.53 21.62
N LYS A 85 -8.00 -13.35 20.64
CA LYS A 85 -6.60 -13.75 20.78
C LYS A 85 -5.87 -12.95 21.85
N LYS A 86 -6.15 -11.65 21.97
CA LYS A 86 -5.57 -10.78 23.00
C LYS A 86 -5.98 -11.23 24.40
N ASP A 87 -7.24 -11.59 24.61
CA ASP A 87 -7.71 -12.03 25.93
C ASP A 87 -7.12 -13.40 26.30
N ALA A 88 -7.09 -14.35 25.36
CA ALA A 88 -6.40 -15.62 25.54
C ALA A 88 -4.88 -15.45 25.79
N ALA A 89 -4.23 -14.55 25.06
CA ALA A 89 -2.82 -14.24 25.25
C ALA A 89 -2.56 -13.56 26.61
N LYS A 90 -3.43 -12.63 27.04
CA LYS A 90 -3.35 -12.01 28.37
C LYS A 90 -3.44 -13.05 29.47
N GLU A 91 -4.36 -14.01 29.36
CA GLU A 91 -4.50 -15.06 30.36
C GLU A 91 -3.24 -15.94 30.42
N LYS A 92 -2.67 -16.33 29.27
CA LYS A 92 -1.43 -17.09 29.18
C LYS A 92 -0.23 -16.32 29.73
N VAL A 93 -0.10 -15.04 29.40
CA VAL A 93 0.98 -14.18 29.91
C VAL A 93 0.86 -14.01 31.42
N LYS A 94 -0.36 -13.85 31.96
CA LYS A 94 -0.57 -13.77 33.42
C LYS A 94 -0.18 -15.06 34.14
N LYS A 95 -0.55 -16.23 33.59
CA LYS A 95 -0.19 -17.55 34.15
C LYS A 95 1.33 -17.79 34.13
N ASN A 96 2.03 -17.14 33.20
CA ASN A 96 3.45 -17.31 32.96
C ASN A 96 4.29 -16.04 33.23
N ALA A 97 3.75 -15.09 34.00
CA ALA A 97 4.37 -13.78 34.26
C ALA A 97 5.69 -13.91 35.02
N ASP A 98 5.83 -14.97 35.81
CA ASP A 98 7.04 -15.27 36.58
C ASP A 98 8.16 -15.88 35.73
N ASN A 99 7.89 -16.21 34.46
CA ASN A 99 8.90 -16.75 33.56
C ASN A 99 9.59 -15.61 32.78
N PRO A 100 10.87 -15.31 33.06
CA PRO A 100 11.58 -14.21 32.43
C PRO A 100 11.69 -14.35 30.89
N VAL A 101 11.69 -15.58 30.37
CA VAL A 101 11.77 -15.87 28.93
C VAL A 101 10.49 -15.45 28.21
N VAL A 102 9.33 -15.68 28.83
CA VAL A 102 8.04 -15.27 28.25
C VAL A 102 7.89 -13.75 28.27
N LEU A 103 8.33 -13.11 29.37
CA LEU A 103 8.33 -11.66 29.47
C LEU A 103 9.26 -11.01 28.45
N SER A 104 10.49 -11.52 28.28
CA SER A 104 11.45 -10.98 27.31
C SER A 104 10.96 -11.14 25.87
N ASN A 105 10.34 -12.27 25.52
CA ASN A 105 9.79 -12.47 24.18
C ASN A 105 8.60 -11.54 23.91
N ALA A 106 7.73 -11.32 24.92
CA ALA A 106 6.62 -10.37 24.80
C ALA A 106 7.13 -8.93 24.58
N VAL A 107 8.14 -8.50 25.33
CA VAL A 107 8.79 -7.19 25.14
C VAL A 107 9.48 -7.11 23.78
N GLY A 108 10.20 -8.15 23.37
CA GLY A 108 10.87 -8.23 22.08
C GLY A 108 9.89 -8.07 20.91
N LEU A 109 8.76 -8.80 20.95
CA LEU A 109 7.70 -8.67 19.96
C LEU A 109 7.06 -7.28 19.95
N ALA A 110 6.88 -6.64 21.11
CA ALA A 110 6.36 -5.28 21.17
C ALA A 110 7.33 -4.27 20.53
N VAL A 111 8.64 -4.42 20.75
CA VAL A 111 9.67 -3.56 20.14
C VAL A 111 9.74 -3.77 18.63
N VAL A 112 9.81 -5.03 18.16
CA VAL A 112 9.84 -5.35 16.72
C VAL A 112 8.57 -4.85 16.05
N GLY A 113 7.40 -5.12 16.64
CA GLY A 113 6.12 -4.64 16.15
C GLY A 113 6.04 -3.11 16.10
N GLY A 114 6.59 -2.42 17.11
CA GLY A 114 6.68 -0.96 17.14
C GLY A 114 7.57 -0.38 16.02
N ILE A 115 8.76 -0.94 15.81
CA ILE A 115 9.70 -0.51 14.77
C ILE A 115 9.08 -0.73 13.37
N VAL A 116 8.55 -1.93 13.13
CA VAL A 116 7.95 -2.28 11.84
C VAL A 116 6.69 -1.46 11.59
N GLY A 117 5.81 -1.32 12.59
CA GLY A 117 4.58 -0.55 12.49
C GLY A 117 4.84 0.94 12.24
N PHE A 118 5.77 1.55 12.99
CA PHE A 118 6.15 2.94 12.78
C PHE A 118 6.83 3.17 11.42
N GLY A 119 7.72 2.26 11.03
CA GLY A 119 8.40 2.31 9.73
C GLY A 119 7.42 2.19 8.56
N ALA A 120 6.49 1.24 8.63
CA ALA A 120 5.46 1.05 7.62
C ALA A 120 4.51 2.25 7.55
N TYR A 121 4.08 2.81 8.69
CA TYR A 121 3.24 4.01 8.71
C TYR A 121 3.93 5.20 8.05
N ARG A 122 5.21 5.43 8.35
CA ARG A 122 5.99 6.52 7.73
C ARG A 122 6.12 6.34 6.23
N GLN A 123 6.30 5.12 5.73
CA GLN A 123 6.37 4.85 4.30
C GLN A 123 5.02 4.95 3.60
N TYR A 124 3.94 4.54 4.28
CA TYR A 124 2.57 4.70 3.79
C TYR A 124 2.22 6.19 3.59
N VAL A 125 2.51 7.04 4.59
CA VAL A 125 2.27 8.49 4.49
C VAL A 125 3.08 9.14 3.37
N ARG A 126 4.25 8.58 3.02
CA ARG A 126 5.10 9.06 1.91
C ARG A 126 4.71 8.54 0.54
N GLY A 127 3.78 7.59 0.44
CA GLY A 127 3.44 6.91 -0.82
C GLY A 127 4.58 6.02 -1.37
N GLU A 128 5.61 5.74 -0.57
CA GLU A 128 6.79 4.97 -1.00
C GLU A 128 6.68 3.47 -0.71
N LEU A 129 5.50 3.00 -0.27
CA LEU A 129 5.25 1.62 0.11
C LEU A 129 5.32 0.69 -1.12
N THR A 130 6.53 0.34 -1.52
CA THR A 130 6.80 -0.51 -2.67
C THR A 130 6.78 -1.97 -2.26
N GLY A 131 6.28 -2.86 -3.12
CA GLY A 131 6.32 -4.31 -2.89
C GLY A 131 7.71 -4.82 -2.49
N LYS A 132 8.79 -4.28 -3.09
CA LYS A 132 10.18 -4.58 -2.73
C LYS A 132 10.52 -4.30 -1.26
N VAL A 133 10.03 -3.19 -0.71
CA VAL A 133 10.30 -2.80 0.68
C VAL A 133 9.53 -3.70 1.63
N VAL A 134 8.29 -4.04 1.30
CA VAL A 134 7.48 -5.01 2.05
C VAL A 134 8.17 -6.37 2.05
N THR A 135 8.64 -6.86 0.90
CA THR A 135 9.37 -8.13 0.79
C THR A 135 10.69 -8.10 1.58
N ALA A 136 11.43 -6.99 1.55
CA ALA A 136 12.65 -6.84 2.33
C ALA A 136 12.37 -6.93 3.84
N TRP A 137 11.36 -6.23 4.34
CA TRP A 137 10.94 -6.33 5.74
C TRP A 137 10.42 -7.73 6.10
N ALA A 138 9.66 -8.36 5.21
CA ALA A 138 9.19 -9.73 5.40
C ALA A 138 10.37 -10.72 5.50
N ALA A 139 11.42 -10.55 4.69
CA ALA A 139 12.63 -11.36 4.76
C ALA A 139 13.37 -11.18 6.08
N VAL A 140 13.52 -9.94 6.55
CA VAL A 140 14.16 -9.63 7.84
C VAL A 140 13.38 -10.25 9.01
N ILE A 141 12.06 -10.10 9.02
CA ILE A 141 11.19 -10.71 10.05
C ILE A 141 11.26 -12.24 9.98
N GLY A 142 11.30 -12.81 8.76
CA GLY A 142 11.47 -14.24 8.56
C GLY A 142 12.76 -14.78 9.17
N LEU A 143 13.90 -14.13 8.90
CA LEU A 143 15.19 -14.50 9.49
C LEU A 143 15.19 -14.35 11.01
N PHE A 144 14.61 -13.26 11.53
CA PHE A 144 14.48 -13.04 12.96
C PHE A 144 13.66 -14.16 13.63
N GLY A 145 12.54 -14.55 13.03
CA GLY A 145 11.69 -15.62 13.56
C GLY A 145 12.39 -16.99 13.62
N VAL A 146 13.21 -17.31 12.61
CA VAL A 146 14.03 -18.55 12.63
C VAL A 146 15.04 -18.49 13.78
N GLY A 147 15.74 -17.37 13.95
CA GLY A 147 16.70 -17.20 15.06
C GLY A 147 16.03 -17.29 16.43
N ASP A 148 14.94 -16.56 16.63
CA ASP A 148 14.16 -16.56 17.87
C ASP A 148 13.63 -17.96 18.23
N TYR A 149 13.22 -18.76 17.24
CA TYR A 149 12.75 -20.13 17.46
C TYR A 149 13.84 -21.02 18.09
N TYR A 150 15.06 -21.03 17.54
CA TYR A 150 16.15 -21.85 18.07
C TYR A 150 16.60 -21.39 19.46
N VAL A 151 16.67 -20.07 19.67
CA VAL A 151 17.02 -19.47 20.96
C VAL A 151 15.96 -19.80 22.00
N SER A 152 14.68 -19.61 21.67
CA SER A 152 13.55 -19.94 22.56
C SER A 152 13.51 -21.44 22.89
N GLN A 153 13.77 -22.34 21.93
CA GLN A 153 13.89 -23.77 22.17
C GLN A 153 14.98 -24.11 23.21
N TYR A 154 16.12 -23.43 23.15
CA TYR A 154 17.21 -23.61 24.11
C TYR A 154 16.81 -23.13 25.53
N PHE A 155 16.18 -21.96 25.63
CA PHE A 155 15.78 -21.38 26.93
C PHE A 155 14.55 -22.06 27.55
N PHE A 156 13.57 -22.50 26.75
CA PHE A 156 12.40 -23.21 27.26
C PHE A 156 12.71 -24.60 27.81
N LYS A 157 13.78 -25.26 27.33
CA LYS A 157 14.28 -26.49 27.97
C LYS A 157 14.77 -26.26 29.40
N ARG A 158 15.27 -25.06 29.69
CA ARG A 158 15.80 -24.67 31.00
C ARG A 158 14.74 -24.08 31.92
N ASN A 159 13.73 -23.41 31.35
CA ASN A 159 12.65 -22.77 32.08
C ASN A 159 11.30 -22.98 31.38
N PRO A 160 10.65 -24.16 31.56
CA PRO A 160 9.44 -24.50 30.84
C PRO A 160 8.26 -23.59 31.23
N PRO A 161 7.40 -23.20 30.28
CA PRO A 161 6.16 -22.50 30.59
C PRO A 161 5.13 -23.45 31.25
N LYS A 162 4.26 -22.88 32.07
CA LYS A 162 3.16 -23.55 32.79
C LYS A 162 1.86 -23.54 31.99
#